data_AF-A0A7X7ZWC0-F1
#
_entry.id   AF-A0A7X7ZWC0-F1
#
_cell.length_a   1.000
_cell.length_b   1.000
_cell.length_c   1.000
_cell.angle_alpha   90.00
_cell.angle_beta   90.00
_cell.angle_gamma   90.00
#
_symmetry.space_group_name_H-M   'P 1'
#
loop_
_entity.id
_entity.type
_entity.pdbx_description
1 polymer ?
#
loop_
_entity_poly.entity_id
_entity_poly.type
_entity_poly.pdbx_seq_one_letter_code
_entity_poly.pdbx_strand_id
1 'polypeptide(L)' 'AYVPFQCLCCLYPPMLGLKQGTIFPELDRPYGADPAYSFDG' A
#
# COMPACT_ATOMS: atom_id res chain seq x y z
N ALA A 1 13.38 -0.06 26.50
CA ALA A 1 12.62 -0.64 25.38
C ALA A 1 13.20 -0.13 24.08
N TYR A 2 13.37 -0.98 23.06
CA TYR A 2 13.76 -0.54 21.72
C TYR A 2 12.50 -0.18 20.93
N VAL A 3 12.47 1.00 20.32
CA VAL A 3 11.40 1.43 19.42
C VAL A 3 11.98 1.45 18.02
N PRO A 4 11.41 0.72 17.04
CA PRO A 4 11.90 0.75 15.67
C PRO A 4 11.68 2.15 15.08
N PHE A 5 12.69 2.66 14.39
CA PHE A 5 12.55 3.90 13.64
C PHE A 5 11.54 3.68 12.50
N GLN A 6 10.44 4.42 12.50
CA GLN A 6 9.53 4.45 11.36
C GLN A 6 10.13 5.36 10.29
N CYS A 7 10.69 4.76 9.24
CA CYS A 7 10.95 5.48 8.00
C CYS A 7 9.62 5.73 7.31
N LEU A 8 9.33 6.99 6.96
CA LEU A 8 8.32 7.28 5.96
C LEU A 8 8.83 6.75 4.61
N CYS A 9 8.19 5.71 4.08
CA CYS A 9 8.51 5.14 2.77
C CYS A 9 8.15 6.10 1.62
N CYS A 10 8.58 5.75 0.40
CA CYS A 10 8.27 6.45 -0.83
C CYS A 10 6.77 6.70 -0.96
N LEU A 11 6.36 7.97 -1.05
CA LEU A 11 4.96 8.35 -1.25
C LEU A 11 4.68 8.58 -2.74
N TYR A 12 3.46 8.27 -3.17
CA TYR A 12 2.98 8.75 -4.46
C TYR A 12 2.79 10.27 -4.45
N PRO A 13 2.97 10.93 -5.61
CA PRO A 13 2.54 12.31 -5.80
C PRO A 13 1.03 12.47 -5.49
N PRO A 14 0.57 13.63 -4.99
CA PRO A 14 -0.80 13.80 -4.50
C PRO A 14 -1.88 13.37 -5.49
N MET A 15 -1.73 13.72 -6.77
CA MET A 15 -2.71 13.37 -7.81
C MET A 15 -2.76 11.87 -8.09
N LEU A 16 -1.64 11.17 -7.94
CA LEU A 16 -1.59 9.71 -8.11
C LEU A 16 -2.18 9.02 -6.88
N GLY A 17 -1.85 9.49 -5.67
CA GLY A 17 -2.41 8.93 -4.45
C GLY A 17 -3.93 9.09 -4.37
N LEU A 18 -4.46 10.22 -4.84
CA LEU A 18 -5.90 10.43 -4.97
C LEU A 18 -6.54 9.42 -5.93
N LYS A 19 -5.90 9.11 -7.06
CA LYS A 19 -6.41 8.16 -8.06
C LYS A 19 -6.42 6.72 -7.54
N GLN A 20 -5.38 6.31 -6.80
CA GLN A 20 -5.25 4.95 -6.27
C GLN A 20 -6.00 4.73 -4.95
N GLY A 21 -6.44 5.79 -4.29
CA GLY A 21 -7.07 5.72 -2.96
C GLY A 21 -6.07 5.49 -1.81
N THR A 22 -4.76 5.53 -2.09
CA THR A 22 -3.68 5.45 -1.10
C THR A 22 -2.46 6.25 -1.57
N ILE A 23 -1.80 6.96 -0.65
CA ILE A 23 -0.51 7.62 -0.93
C ILE A 23 0.69 6.67 -0.82
N PHE A 24 0.44 5.46 -0.30
CA PHE A 24 1.46 4.45 -0.03
C PHE A 24 1.44 3.41 -1.16
N PRO A 25 2.48 3.37 -2.03
CA PRO A 25 2.58 2.42 -3.14
C PRO A 25 2.48 0.96 -2.70
N GLU A 26 2.98 0.63 -1.51
CA GLU A 26 2.94 -0.72 -0.95
C GLU A 26 1.51 -1.21 -0.65
N LEU A 27 0.57 -0.27 -0.45
CA LEU A 27 -0.84 -0.54 -0.25
C LEU A 27 -1.64 -0.51 -1.55
N ASP A 28 -1.07 0.00 -2.64
CA ASP A 28 -1.66 -0.02 -3.98
C ASP A 28 -1.54 -1.43 -4.60
N ARG A 29 -2.20 -2.39 -3.97
CA ARG A 29 -2.30 -3.77 -4.45
C ARG A 29 -3.74 -4.04 -4.87
N PRO A 30 -4.02 -4.30 -6.15
CA PRO A 30 -5.33 -4.76 -6.54
C PRO A 30 -5.63 -6.10 -5.86
N TYR A 31 -6.74 -6.17 -5.13
CA TYR A 31 -7.24 -7.43 -4.56
C TYR A 31 -7.28 -8.51 -5.66
N GLY A 32 -6.77 -9.71 -5.36
CA GLY A 32 -6.73 -10.83 -6.31
C GLY A 32 -5.45 -10.99 -7.15
N ALA A 33 -4.48 -10.07 -7.06
CA ALA A 33 -3.15 -10.30 -7.65
C ALA A 33 -2.25 -11.21 -6.79
N ASP A 34 -2.49 -11.20 -5.48
CA ASP A 34 -1.79 -12.06 -4.53
C ASP A 34 -2.65 -13.32 -4.28
N PRO A 35 -2.11 -14.53 -4.53
CA PRO A 35 -2.81 -15.79 -4.27
C PRO A 35 -3.25 -15.96 -2.81
N ALA A 36 -2.62 -15.26 -1.85
CA ALA A 36 -3.03 -15.28 -0.46
C ALA A 36 -4.34 -14.50 -0.19
N TYR A 37 -4.76 -13.67 -1.15
CA TYR A 37 -5.96 -12.83 -1.09
C TYR A 37 -6.85 -13.04 -2.33
N SER A 38 -6.78 -14.21 -2.97
CA SER A 38 -7.77 -14.60 -3.97
C SER A 38 -9.12 -14.75 -3.27
N PHE A 39 -10.14 -14.08 -3.81
CA PHE A 39 -11.51 -14.22 -3.34
C PHE A 39 -12.00 -15.62 -3.75
N ASP A 40 -11.96 -16.57 -2.82
CA ASP A 40 -12.59 -17.89 -2.97
C ASP A 40 -14.12 -17.71 -2.80
N GLY A 41 -14.77 -17.21 -3.86
CA GLY A 41 -16.22 -17.05 -3.94
C GLY A 41 -16.95 -18.38 -4.10
#